data_AF-A0A5C4NH23-F1
#
_entry.id   AF-A0A5C4NH23-F1
#
_cell.length_a   1.000
_cell.length_b   1.000
_cell.length_c   1.000
_cell.angle_alpha   90.00
_cell.angle_beta   90.00
_cell.angle_gamma   90.00
#
_symmetry.space_group_name_H-M   'P 1'
#
loop_
_entity.id
_entity.type
_entity.pdbx_description
1 polymer ?
#
loop_
_entity_poly.entity_id
_entity_poly.type
_entity_poly.pdbx_seq_one_letter_code
_entity_poly.pdbx_strand_id
1 'polypeptide(L)'
;MQITLNKIAFDVKPVGAPLRGALLADPAIKRAALRPVWSWDKAAQKGTYAVDPLPDQSLAMPMGVSVFVAKPGLNGVGPQKADGPTQKMGERILEAVGAKTFGQVMQAVARVTGVPRRKIPFEAFAPLNDKTDYTILLQSDFSVLELANAGRNLSAFVFLPGIVTFAHVTREPVEGALHPGSVRPGYILPPGTQAAMTMRRMAVAKRLMEMQAELGDLKPADLAIDDPRRATVSRLGAEWKVLQPKPAQAA
;
A
#
# COMPACT_ATOMS: atom_id res chain seq x y z
N MET A 1 -11.86 15.64 4.63
CA MET A 1 -11.35 15.54 6.02
C MET A 1 -10.01 16.23 6.10
N GLN A 2 -9.58 16.63 7.29
CA GLN A 2 -8.25 17.20 7.53
C GLN A 2 -7.46 16.36 8.52
N ILE A 3 -6.14 16.34 8.33
CA ILE A 3 -5.18 15.85 9.32
C ILE A 3 -4.16 16.93 9.61
N THR A 4 -3.64 16.97 10.83
CA THR A 4 -2.58 17.90 11.20
C THR A 4 -1.27 17.14 11.28
N LEU A 5 -0.28 17.58 10.50
CA LEU A 5 1.10 17.14 10.64
C LEU A 5 1.89 18.26 11.32
N ASN A 6 2.31 17.99 12.55
CA ASN A 6 2.88 18.99 13.46
C ASN A 6 1.93 20.19 13.67
N LYS A 7 2.15 21.31 12.98
CA LYS A 7 1.32 22.53 13.09
C LYS A 7 0.59 22.88 11.79
N ILE A 8 0.71 22.05 10.75
CA ILE A 8 0.14 22.32 9.44
C ILE A 8 -1.05 21.38 9.21
N ALA A 9 -2.22 21.96 8.97
CA ALA A 9 -3.40 21.22 8.54
C ALA A 9 -3.28 20.89 7.04
N PHE A 10 -3.57 19.63 6.69
CA PHE A 10 -3.63 19.15 5.32
C PHE A 10 -5.03 18.61 5.05
N ASP A 11 -5.62 19.05 3.94
CA ASP A 11 -6.79 18.40 3.36
C ASP A 11 -6.36 17.06 2.78
N VAL A 12 -7.07 16.00 3.17
CA VAL A 12 -6.86 14.69 2.57
C VAL A 12 -7.79 14.53 1.38
N LYS A 13 -7.26 14.08 0.24
CA LYS A 13 -8.01 13.83 -1.00
C LYS A 13 -7.65 12.46 -1.59
N PRO A 14 -8.61 11.73 -2.20
CA PRO A 14 -8.28 10.50 -2.90
C PRO A 14 -7.57 10.81 -4.23
N VAL A 15 -6.62 9.96 -4.63
CA VAL A 15 -5.86 10.13 -5.89
C VAL A 15 -6.48 9.35 -7.03
N GLY A 16 -6.67 10.02 -8.17
CA GLY A 16 -7.25 9.44 -9.39
C GLY A 16 -6.33 8.44 -10.11
N ALA A 17 -6.91 7.58 -10.95
CA ALA A 17 -6.21 6.44 -11.58
C ALA A 17 -4.88 6.78 -12.30
N PRO A 18 -4.80 7.79 -13.20
CA PRO A 18 -3.55 8.06 -13.92
C PRO A 18 -2.40 8.47 -13.00
N LEU A 19 -2.66 9.39 -12.05
CA LEU A 19 -1.65 9.83 -11.09
C LEU A 19 -1.30 8.72 -10.09
N ARG A 20 -2.30 7.96 -9.63
CA ARG A 20 -2.08 6.80 -8.75
C ARG A 20 -1.18 5.76 -9.39
N GLY A 21 -1.39 5.46 -10.68
CA GLY A 21 -0.54 4.55 -11.45
C GLY A 21 0.92 5.04 -11.50
N ALA A 22 1.12 6.33 -11.79
CA ALA A 22 2.45 6.95 -11.80
C ALA A 22 3.15 6.89 -10.42
N LEU A 23 2.42 7.18 -9.35
CA LEU A 23 2.93 7.12 -7.98
C LEU A 23 3.34 5.70 -7.57
N LEU A 24 2.51 4.70 -7.87
CA LEU A 24 2.83 3.29 -7.59
C LEU A 24 3.93 2.76 -8.50
N ALA A 25 4.19 3.41 -9.63
CA ALA A 25 5.29 3.07 -10.51
C ALA A 25 6.66 3.59 -10.04
N ASP A 26 6.71 4.52 -9.07
CA ASP A 26 7.97 5.04 -8.52
C ASP A 26 8.80 3.89 -7.90
N PRO A 27 10.11 3.76 -8.24
CA PRO A 27 10.95 2.67 -7.76
C PRO A 27 11.04 2.54 -6.22
N ALA A 28 10.93 3.64 -5.47
CA ALA A 28 10.91 3.58 -4.01
C ALA A 28 9.61 2.93 -3.50
N ILE A 29 8.48 3.26 -4.13
CA ILE A 29 7.17 2.71 -3.77
C ILE A 29 7.05 1.26 -4.23
N LYS A 30 7.52 0.91 -5.43
CA LYS A 30 7.53 -0.48 -5.92
C LYS A 30 8.28 -1.42 -4.97
N ARG A 31 9.45 -1.01 -4.48
CA ARG A 31 10.25 -1.78 -3.51
C ARG A 31 9.55 -1.94 -2.17
N ALA A 32 8.76 -0.96 -1.75
CA ALA A 32 7.95 -1.07 -0.53
C ALA A 32 6.69 -1.94 -0.73
N ALA A 33 6.11 -1.91 -1.94
CA ALA A 33 4.93 -2.67 -2.31
C ALA A 33 5.21 -4.18 -2.42
N LEU A 34 6.43 -4.57 -2.79
CA LEU A 34 6.86 -5.95 -2.85
C LEU A 34 8.27 -6.08 -2.25
N ARG A 35 8.39 -6.73 -1.09
CA ARG A 35 9.67 -6.90 -0.41
C ARG A 35 9.84 -8.30 0.18
N PRO A 36 11.07 -8.85 0.22
CA PRO A 36 11.34 -10.04 1.00
C PRO A 36 11.18 -9.73 2.48
N VAL A 37 10.62 -10.67 3.23
CA VAL A 37 10.43 -10.52 4.69
C VAL A 37 11.00 -11.67 5.50
N TRP A 38 11.17 -12.84 4.89
CA TRP A 38 11.71 -14.02 5.56
C TRP A 38 12.23 -15.02 4.53
N SER A 39 13.25 -15.81 4.88
CA SER A 39 13.77 -16.90 4.06
C SER A 39 13.96 -18.18 4.86
N TRP A 40 13.69 -19.32 4.23
CA TRP A 40 13.98 -20.66 4.72
C TRP A 40 15.21 -21.22 4.03
N ASP A 41 16.14 -21.74 4.82
CA ASP A 41 17.23 -22.59 4.37
C ASP A 41 16.90 -24.04 4.76
N LYS A 42 16.68 -24.90 3.76
CA LYS A 42 16.35 -26.31 3.96
C LYS A 42 17.54 -27.08 4.52
N ALA A 43 18.75 -26.82 4.03
CA ALA A 43 19.93 -27.57 4.45
C ALA A 43 20.27 -27.29 5.92
N ALA A 44 20.15 -26.03 6.33
CA ALA A 44 20.37 -25.60 7.72
C ALA A 44 19.13 -25.75 8.61
N GLN A 45 17.97 -26.12 8.05
CA GLN A 45 16.67 -26.16 8.75
C GLN A 45 16.38 -24.87 9.53
N LYS A 46 16.66 -23.72 8.90
CA LYS A 46 16.68 -22.43 9.60
C LYS A 46 15.95 -21.34 8.82
N GLY A 47 15.03 -20.67 9.52
CA GLY A 47 14.37 -19.46 9.06
C GLY A 47 15.13 -18.20 9.46
N THR A 48 15.21 -17.22 8.57
CA THR A 48 15.83 -15.91 8.83
C THR A 48 14.92 -14.79 8.36
N TYR A 49 14.68 -13.80 9.23
CA TYR A 49 13.94 -12.59 8.86
C TYR A 49 14.80 -11.68 7.97
N ALA A 50 14.21 -11.16 6.90
CA ALA A 50 14.84 -10.16 6.03
C ALA A 50 14.57 -8.72 6.49
N VAL A 51 13.65 -8.54 7.45
CA VAL A 51 13.30 -7.27 8.09
C VAL A 51 13.15 -7.50 9.59
N ASP A 52 13.50 -6.53 10.42
CA ASP A 52 13.38 -6.69 11.87
C ASP A 52 11.90 -6.85 12.28
N PRO A 53 11.53 -7.97 12.91
CA PRO A 53 10.19 -8.13 13.43
C PRO A 53 9.97 -7.29 14.71
N LEU A 54 8.72 -6.98 15.00
CA LEU A 54 8.30 -6.41 16.28
C LEU A 54 8.46 -7.46 17.41
N PRO A 55 8.44 -7.06 18.69
CA PRO A 55 8.62 -7.99 19.82
C PRO A 55 7.63 -9.17 19.86
N ASP A 56 6.44 -8.99 19.30
CA ASP A 56 5.42 -10.04 19.17
C ASP A 56 5.59 -10.92 17.91
N GLN A 57 6.73 -10.80 17.23
CA GLN A 57 7.10 -11.43 15.96
C GLN A 57 6.20 -11.03 14.77
N SER A 58 5.42 -9.95 14.91
CA SER A 58 4.71 -9.39 13.76
C SER A 58 5.60 -8.45 12.95
N LEU A 59 5.25 -8.24 11.70
CA LEU A 59 5.91 -7.26 10.85
C LEU A 59 5.11 -5.96 10.87
N ALA A 60 5.80 -4.82 10.96
CA ALA A 60 5.20 -3.54 10.62
C ALA A 60 4.92 -3.48 9.11
N MET A 61 3.67 -3.23 8.74
CA MET A 61 3.26 -3.14 7.34
C MET A 61 3.82 -1.85 6.74
N PRO A 62 4.31 -1.91 5.48
CA PRO A 62 4.92 -0.75 4.86
C PRO A 62 3.90 0.38 4.76
N MET A 63 4.34 1.59 5.09
CA MET A 63 3.63 2.83 4.85
C MET A 63 4.58 3.78 4.14
N GLY A 64 4.04 4.73 3.40
CA GLY A 64 4.85 5.66 2.63
C GLY A 64 4.37 7.09 2.73
N VAL A 65 5.33 8.01 2.66
CA VAL A 65 5.10 9.41 2.29
C VAL A 65 6.03 9.70 1.13
N SER A 66 5.50 10.29 0.06
CA SER A 66 6.30 10.74 -1.08
C SER A 66 5.85 12.12 -1.52
N VAL A 67 6.69 12.78 -2.31
CA VAL A 67 6.32 14.00 -3.03
C VAL A 67 6.45 13.70 -4.51
N PHE A 68 5.49 14.18 -5.29
CA PHE A 68 5.43 13.96 -6.72
C PHE A 68 4.78 15.17 -7.37
N VAL A 69 5.57 15.96 -8.09
CA VAL A 69 5.02 17.02 -8.95
C VAL A 69 4.90 16.44 -10.35
N ALA A 70 3.66 16.32 -10.82
CA ALA A 70 3.36 15.77 -12.12
C ALA A 70 3.73 16.75 -13.25
N LYS A 71 4.37 16.23 -14.29
CA LYS A 71 4.39 16.82 -15.63
C LYS A 71 3.61 15.92 -16.60
N PRO A 72 3.04 16.47 -17.68
CA PRO A 72 2.48 15.65 -18.75
C PRO A 72 3.51 14.61 -19.23
N GLY A 73 3.07 13.37 -19.39
CA GLY A 73 3.89 12.35 -20.03
C GLY A 73 3.96 12.55 -21.54
N LEU A 74 4.96 11.95 -22.18
CA LEU A 74 5.10 11.93 -23.63
C LEU A 74 4.39 10.71 -24.22
N ASN A 75 3.91 10.80 -25.47
CA ASN A 75 3.37 9.68 -26.24
C ASN A 75 2.24 8.89 -25.55
N GLY A 76 1.33 9.59 -24.88
CA GLY A 76 0.20 8.96 -24.19
C GLY A 76 0.58 8.22 -22.90
N VAL A 77 1.85 8.24 -22.49
CA VAL A 77 2.26 7.81 -21.16
C VAL A 77 1.60 8.75 -20.16
N GLY A 78 1.02 8.19 -19.09
CA GLY A 78 0.39 8.96 -18.02
C GLY A 78 1.34 9.94 -17.33
N PRO A 79 0.87 10.65 -16.27
CA PRO A 79 1.67 11.65 -15.57
C PRO A 79 3.09 11.15 -15.22
N GLN A 80 4.10 11.96 -15.49
CA GLN A 80 5.49 11.66 -15.14
C GLN A 80 5.98 12.57 -14.01
N LYS A 81 7.00 12.11 -13.29
CA LYS A 81 7.64 12.90 -12.24
C LYS A 81 8.47 14.03 -12.85
N ALA A 82 8.25 15.25 -12.38
CA ALA A 82 9.13 16.38 -12.67
C ALA A 82 10.15 16.49 -11.53
N ASP A 83 11.38 15.99 -11.74
CA ASP A 83 12.36 15.81 -10.65
C ASP A 83 12.70 17.11 -9.90
N GLY A 84 13.07 18.18 -10.61
CA GLY A 84 13.39 19.47 -10.01
C GLY A 84 12.22 20.06 -9.19
N PRO A 85 11.01 20.20 -9.76
CA PRO A 85 9.84 20.63 -9.01
C PRO A 85 9.47 19.71 -7.83
N THR A 86 9.65 18.39 -8.00
CA THR A 86 9.40 17.41 -6.93
C THR A 86 10.35 17.58 -5.76
N GLN A 87 11.64 17.78 -6.03
CA GLN A 87 12.64 18.03 -5.01
C GLN A 87 12.33 19.32 -4.24
N LYS A 88 12.06 20.43 -4.96
CA LYS A 88 11.69 21.71 -4.35
C LYS A 88 10.42 21.61 -3.50
N MET A 89 9.42 20.87 -3.97
CA MET A 89 8.20 20.63 -3.18
C MET A 89 8.51 19.82 -1.92
N GLY A 90 9.45 18.87 -1.99
CA GLY A 90 9.90 18.10 -0.85
C GLY A 90 10.58 18.96 0.21
N GLU A 91 11.50 19.84 -0.19
CA GLU A 91 12.16 20.81 0.68
C GLU A 91 11.12 21.73 1.36
N ARG A 92 10.17 22.26 0.59
CA ARG A 92 9.09 23.12 1.11
C ARG A 92 8.18 22.41 2.11
N ILE A 93 7.89 21.12 1.90
CA ILE A 93 7.13 20.32 2.85
C ILE A 93 7.90 20.14 4.16
N LEU A 94 9.17 19.74 4.07
CA LEU A 94 10.02 19.52 5.24
C LEU A 94 10.15 20.79 6.07
N GLU A 95 10.40 21.93 5.42
CA GLU A 95 10.44 23.24 6.06
C GLU A 95 9.09 23.58 6.74
N ALA A 96 7.98 23.48 6.00
CA ALA A 96 6.67 23.88 6.50
C ALA A 96 6.20 23.05 7.70
N VAL A 97 6.46 21.74 7.67
CA VAL A 97 6.10 20.86 8.80
C VAL A 97 7.16 20.89 9.90
N GLY A 98 8.33 21.50 9.69
CA GLY A 98 9.43 21.53 10.66
C GLY A 98 10.13 20.18 10.83
N ALA A 99 10.19 19.38 9.77
CA ALA A 99 10.88 18.09 9.75
C ALA A 99 12.25 18.19 9.08
N LYS A 100 13.25 17.48 9.61
CA LYS A 100 14.58 17.35 8.98
C LYS A 100 14.60 16.32 7.86
N THR A 101 13.76 15.29 7.95
CA THR A 101 13.70 14.19 7.00
C THR A 101 12.27 13.70 6.79
N PHE A 102 12.01 13.05 5.65
CA PHE A 102 10.73 12.39 5.42
C PHE A 102 10.45 11.25 6.40
N GLY A 103 11.46 10.71 7.09
CA GLY A 103 11.26 9.77 8.19
C GLY A 103 10.47 10.40 9.35
N GLN A 104 10.73 11.66 9.69
CA GLN A 104 9.97 12.38 10.72
C GLN A 104 8.53 12.69 10.27
N VAL A 105 8.34 13.01 8.99
CA VAL A 105 6.99 13.18 8.40
C VAL A 105 6.23 11.86 8.45
N MET A 106 6.87 10.74 8.09
CA MET A 106 6.31 9.41 8.17
C MET A 106 5.92 9.06 9.62
N GLN A 107 6.74 9.38 10.61
CA GLN A 107 6.39 9.21 12.03
C GLN A 107 5.17 10.05 12.45
N ALA A 108 5.03 11.28 11.94
CA ALA A 108 3.84 12.09 12.18
C ALA A 108 2.58 11.46 11.57
N VAL A 109 2.67 10.98 10.32
CA VAL A 109 1.58 10.24 9.66
C VAL A 109 1.22 8.96 10.43
N ALA A 110 2.23 8.21 10.88
CA ALA A 110 2.04 6.99 11.67
C ALA A 110 1.35 7.25 13.03
N ARG A 111 1.62 8.39 13.68
CA ARG A 111 0.88 8.80 14.89
C ARG A 111 -0.61 9.04 14.64
N VAL A 112 -0.95 9.58 13.47
CA VAL A 112 -2.36 9.84 13.08
C VAL A 112 -3.07 8.55 12.66
N THR A 113 -2.38 7.71 11.90
CA THR A 113 -2.99 6.56 11.22
C THR A 113 -2.79 5.22 11.94
N GLY A 114 -1.88 5.18 12.92
CA GLY A 114 -1.35 3.94 13.47
C GLY A 114 -0.42 3.23 12.48
N VAL A 115 0.35 2.26 12.97
CA VAL A 115 1.17 1.38 12.14
C VAL A 115 0.50 0.01 12.08
N PRO A 116 -0.08 -0.39 10.95
CA PRO A 116 -0.65 -1.72 10.81
C PRO A 116 0.44 -2.77 10.97
N ARG A 117 0.12 -3.91 11.60
CA ARG A 117 1.05 -5.02 11.81
C ARG A 117 0.41 -6.35 11.45
N ARG A 118 1.23 -7.30 10.99
CA ARG A 118 0.77 -8.65 10.62
C ARG A 118 1.89 -9.67 10.83
N LYS A 119 1.57 -10.81 11.45
CA LYS A 119 2.48 -11.95 11.53
C LYS A 119 2.58 -12.65 10.17
N ILE A 120 3.77 -13.18 9.86
CA ILE A 120 3.95 -14.07 8.71
C ILE A 120 3.13 -15.34 8.97
N PRO A 121 2.31 -15.82 8.03
CA PRO A 121 1.51 -17.02 8.21
C PRO A 121 2.35 -18.27 7.95
N PHE A 122 3.31 -18.56 8.84
CA PHE A 122 4.27 -19.66 8.65
C PHE A 122 3.61 -21.02 8.39
N GLU A 123 2.49 -21.30 9.04
CA GLU A 123 1.71 -22.54 8.84
C GLU A 123 1.31 -22.77 7.39
N ALA A 124 1.01 -21.69 6.64
CA ALA A 124 0.64 -21.80 5.24
C ALA A 124 1.83 -22.23 4.36
N PHE A 125 3.07 -21.97 4.82
CA PHE A 125 4.30 -22.26 4.10
C PHE A 125 5.05 -23.49 4.65
N ALA A 126 4.70 -23.98 5.84
CA ALA A 126 5.33 -25.13 6.47
C ALA A 126 5.45 -26.39 5.56
N PRO A 127 4.48 -26.71 4.68
CA PRO A 127 4.62 -27.83 3.73
C PRO A 127 5.79 -27.69 2.73
N LEU A 128 6.44 -26.54 2.64
CA LEU A 128 7.63 -26.30 1.80
C LEU A 128 8.94 -26.60 2.52
N ASN A 129 8.96 -26.67 3.85
CA ASN A 129 10.18 -26.76 4.66
C ASN A 129 11.04 -27.97 4.30
N ASP A 130 10.40 -29.11 4.03
CA ASP A 130 11.08 -30.36 3.66
C ASP A 130 11.37 -30.46 2.15
N LYS A 131 10.90 -29.49 1.35
CA LYS A 131 10.96 -29.54 -0.11
C LYS A 131 12.11 -28.72 -0.65
N THR A 132 12.22 -27.45 -0.26
CA THR A 132 13.15 -26.50 -0.91
C THR A 132 13.51 -25.33 0.00
N ASP A 133 14.58 -24.62 -0.36
CA ASP A 133 14.80 -23.24 0.05
C ASP A 133 13.72 -22.33 -0.56
N TYR A 134 13.25 -21.35 0.21
CA TYR A 134 12.31 -20.35 -0.31
C TYR A 134 12.37 -19.03 0.45
N THR A 135 11.95 -17.97 -0.21
CA THR A 135 11.79 -16.63 0.36
C THR A 135 10.33 -16.24 0.35
N ILE A 136 9.81 -15.78 1.49
CA ILE A 136 8.49 -15.17 1.60
C ILE A 136 8.60 -13.69 1.24
N LEU A 137 7.82 -13.30 0.25
CA LEU A 137 7.58 -11.93 -0.17
C LEU A 137 6.30 -11.40 0.48
N LEU A 138 6.37 -10.17 0.98
CA LEU A 138 5.21 -9.38 1.37
C LEU A 138 4.84 -8.46 0.20
N GLN A 139 3.64 -8.66 -0.35
CA GLN A 139 3.00 -7.75 -1.28
C GLN A 139 1.97 -6.88 -0.55
N SER A 140 1.98 -5.58 -0.79
CA SER A 140 1.06 -4.61 -0.19
C SER A 140 0.31 -3.82 -1.25
N ASP A 141 -1.02 -3.85 -1.16
CA ASP A 141 -1.90 -3.01 -1.97
C ASP A 141 -2.16 -1.71 -1.19
N PHE A 142 -1.67 -0.59 -1.73
CA PHE A 142 -1.79 0.72 -1.08
C PHE A 142 -3.08 1.45 -1.46
N SER A 143 -3.72 2.02 -0.44
CA SER A 143 -4.58 3.18 -0.58
C SER A 143 -3.69 4.42 -0.73
N VAL A 144 -3.83 5.13 -1.85
CA VAL A 144 -3.03 6.32 -2.17
C VAL A 144 -3.87 7.57 -2.00
N LEU A 145 -3.38 8.49 -1.16
CA LEU A 145 -4.07 9.74 -0.81
C LEU A 145 -3.13 10.92 -0.99
N GLU A 146 -3.68 12.06 -1.40
CA GLU A 146 -2.99 13.34 -1.40
C GLU A 146 -3.24 14.07 -0.08
N LEU A 147 -2.19 14.67 0.46
CA LEU A 147 -2.20 15.67 1.50
C LEU A 147 -1.95 17.03 0.84
N ALA A 148 -2.99 17.84 0.72
CA ALA A 148 -2.92 19.15 0.11
C ALA A 148 -3.04 20.25 1.16
N ASN A 149 -2.19 21.27 1.06
CA ASN A 149 -2.38 22.53 1.77
C ASN A 149 -2.39 23.66 0.74
N ALA A 150 -3.59 24.18 0.43
CA ALA A 150 -3.77 25.22 -0.60
C ALA A 150 -3.09 26.54 -0.20
N GLY A 151 -3.20 26.94 1.07
CA GLY A 151 -2.66 28.22 1.56
C GLY A 151 -1.14 28.33 1.44
N ARG A 152 -0.42 27.20 1.48
CA ARG A 152 1.05 27.13 1.31
C ARG A 152 1.46 26.50 -0.02
N ASN A 153 0.51 26.15 -0.88
CA ASN A 153 0.77 25.40 -2.11
C ASN A 153 1.69 24.18 -1.87
N LEU A 154 1.29 23.30 -0.95
CA LEU A 154 2.02 22.06 -0.61
C LEU A 154 1.19 20.84 -1.03
N SER A 155 1.85 19.83 -1.57
CA SER A 155 1.24 18.54 -1.89
C SER A 155 2.20 17.39 -1.63
N ALA A 156 1.75 16.42 -0.83
CA ALA A 156 2.43 15.16 -0.55
C ALA A 156 1.47 13.99 -0.75
N PHE A 157 1.99 12.79 -0.95
CA PHE A 157 1.20 11.57 -1.12
C PHE A 157 1.48 10.60 0.01
N VAL A 158 0.42 10.05 0.60
CA VAL A 158 0.49 9.02 1.64
C VAL A 158 0.03 7.69 1.06
N PHE A 159 0.76 6.64 1.40
CA PHE A 159 0.48 5.25 1.03
C PHE A 159 0.14 4.49 2.30
N LEU A 160 -1.12 4.08 2.42
CA LEU A 160 -1.62 3.29 3.55
C LEU A 160 -1.90 1.86 3.07
N PRO A 161 -1.30 0.83 3.69
CA PRO A 161 -1.55 -0.55 3.25
C PRO A 161 -2.98 -0.95 3.63
N GLY A 162 -3.72 -1.42 2.63
CA GLY A 162 -5.11 -1.85 2.82
C GLY A 162 -5.24 -3.37 2.89
N ILE A 163 -4.54 -4.02 1.97
CA ILE A 163 -4.51 -5.47 1.80
C ILE A 163 -3.05 -5.87 1.70
N VAL A 164 -2.69 -6.98 2.33
CA VAL A 164 -1.37 -7.59 2.18
C VAL A 164 -1.49 -9.04 1.79
N THR A 165 -0.59 -9.49 0.93
CA THR A 165 -0.51 -10.89 0.50
C THR A 165 0.90 -11.38 0.77
N PHE A 166 1.00 -12.57 1.36
CA PHE A 166 2.27 -13.27 1.46
C PHE A 166 2.36 -14.26 0.31
N ALA A 167 3.48 -14.26 -0.41
CA ALA A 167 3.75 -15.24 -1.46
C ALA A 167 5.15 -15.79 -1.25
N HIS A 168 5.45 -16.96 -1.80
CA HIS A 168 6.81 -17.48 -1.80
C HIS A 168 7.41 -17.50 -3.20
N VAL A 169 8.73 -17.35 -3.25
CA VAL A 169 9.58 -17.65 -4.40
C VAL A 169 10.61 -18.68 -3.95
N THR A 170 10.88 -19.70 -4.77
CA THR A 170 12.02 -20.58 -4.51
C THR A 170 13.27 -19.94 -5.11
N ARG A 171 14.46 -20.38 -4.72
CA ARG A 171 15.73 -19.84 -5.25
C ARG A 171 15.93 -20.07 -6.76
N GLU A 172 14.99 -20.72 -7.45
CA GLU A 172 14.91 -20.70 -8.91
C GLU A 172 13.60 -20.05 -9.42
N PRO A 173 13.61 -18.73 -9.65
CA PRO A 173 12.68 -18.10 -10.58
C PRO A 173 13.46 -17.45 -11.72
N VAL A 174 13.21 -17.91 -12.95
CA VAL A 174 13.40 -17.09 -14.15
C VAL A 174 12.69 -15.75 -13.89
N GLU A 175 13.45 -14.66 -13.84
CA GLU A 175 12.98 -13.26 -13.70
C GLU A 175 11.61 -13.06 -13.03
N GLY A 176 11.54 -13.06 -11.70
CA GLY A 176 10.42 -12.47 -10.96
C GLY A 176 9.05 -13.16 -11.11
N ALA A 177 8.98 -14.32 -11.78
CA ALA A 177 7.75 -15.08 -11.93
C ALA A 177 7.43 -15.88 -10.65
N LEU A 178 6.18 -15.79 -10.20
CA LEU A 178 5.67 -16.56 -9.06
C LEU A 178 5.34 -17.99 -9.52
N HIS A 179 5.68 -19.01 -8.72
CA HIS A 179 5.37 -20.39 -9.08
C HIS A 179 3.85 -20.63 -9.23
N PRO A 180 3.41 -21.35 -10.28
CA PRO A 180 2.04 -21.86 -10.37
C PRO A 180 1.69 -22.68 -9.12
N GLY A 181 0.53 -22.42 -8.50
CA GLY A 181 0.13 -23.08 -7.25
C GLY A 181 0.78 -22.52 -5.98
N SER A 182 1.48 -21.38 -6.06
CA SER A 182 2.08 -20.72 -4.88
C SER A 182 1.02 -20.41 -3.82
N VAL A 183 1.30 -20.81 -2.59
CA VAL A 183 0.49 -20.46 -1.41
C VAL A 183 0.47 -18.94 -1.25
N ARG A 184 -0.74 -18.37 -1.23
CA ARG A 184 -0.96 -16.91 -1.25
C ARG A 184 -1.97 -16.43 -0.21
N PRO A 185 -1.63 -16.47 1.10
CA PRO A 185 -2.53 -15.97 2.12
C PRO A 185 -2.64 -14.45 2.00
N GLY A 186 -3.85 -13.98 1.71
CA GLY A 186 -4.21 -12.56 1.63
C GLY A 186 -4.96 -12.11 2.88
N TYR A 187 -4.68 -10.90 3.35
CA TYR A 187 -5.29 -10.34 4.55
C TYR A 187 -5.69 -8.89 4.32
N ILE A 188 -6.91 -8.55 4.72
CA ILE A 188 -7.35 -7.17 4.85
C ILE A 188 -6.85 -6.67 6.20
N LEU A 189 -6.08 -5.58 6.17
CA LEU A 189 -5.58 -4.96 7.39
C LEU A 189 -6.71 -4.12 8.01
N PRO A 190 -7.06 -4.32 9.29
CA PRO A 190 -7.98 -3.40 9.97
C PRO A 190 -7.30 -2.03 10.14
N PRO A 191 -8.05 -0.92 10.06
CA PRO A 191 -7.49 0.40 10.34
C PRO A 191 -7.13 0.54 11.82
N GLY A 192 -5.94 1.06 12.12
CA GLY A 192 -5.48 1.26 13.50
C GLY A 192 -6.14 2.45 14.20
N THR A 193 -6.67 3.41 13.43
CA THR A 193 -7.32 4.63 13.95
C THR A 193 -8.53 5.02 13.09
N GLN A 194 -9.39 5.89 13.63
CA GLN A 194 -10.51 6.48 12.89
C GLN A 194 -10.04 7.31 11.68
N ALA A 195 -8.89 7.98 11.80
CA ALA A 195 -8.29 8.71 10.69
C ALA A 195 -7.87 7.75 9.57
N ALA A 196 -7.17 6.66 9.90
CA ALA A 196 -6.81 5.64 8.91
C ALA A 196 -8.04 5.01 8.23
N MET A 197 -9.09 4.73 9.00
CA MET A 197 -10.35 4.22 8.46
C MET A 197 -10.96 5.20 7.44
N THR A 198 -11.07 6.48 7.81
CA THR A 198 -11.67 7.51 6.95
C THR A 198 -10.84 7.74 5.68
N MET A 199 -9.51 7.84 5.82
CA MET A 199 -8.59 8.00 4.70
C MET A 199 -8.68 6.82 3.73
N ARG A 200 -8.56 5.58 4.23
CA ARG A 200 -8.67 4.38 3.38
C ARG A 200 -10.04 4.28 2.72
N ARG A 201 -11.12 4.61 3.43
CA ARG A 201 -12.48 4.62 2.88
C ARG A 201 -12.57 5.59 1.69
N MET A 202 -12.01 6.80 1.78
CA MET A 202 -12.00 7.74 0.66
C MET A 202 -11.25 7.18 -0.56
N ALA A 203 -10.08 6.57 -0.34
CA ALA A 203 -9.30 5.99 -1.43
C ALA A 203 -10.02 4.79 -2.09
N VAL A 204 -10.59 3.89 -1.29
CA VAL A 204 -11.34 2.73 -1.78
C VAL A 204 -12.61 3.16 -2.51
N ALA A 205 -13.37 4.13 -1.98
CA ALA A 205 -14.55 4.68 -2.64
C ALA A 205 -14.20 5.22 -4.04
N LYS A 206 -13.14 6.03 -4.14
CA LYS A 206 -12.69 6.57 -5.43
C LYS A 206 -12.33 5.46 -6.41
N ARG A 207 -11.62 4.43 -5.96
CA ARG A 207 -11.24 3.27 -6.80
C ARG A 207 -12.45 2.46 -7.25
N LEU A 208 -13.44 2.25 -6.38
CA LEU A 208 -14.68 1.56 -6.73
C LEU A 208 -15.48 2.36 -7.77
N MET A 209 -15.58 3.69 -7.62
CA MET A 209 -16.23 4.56 -8.60
C MET A 209 -15.52 4.53 -9.96
N GLU A 210 -14.18 4.58 -9.97
CA GLU A 210 -13.40 4.48 -11.21
C GLU A 210 -13.59 3.13 -11.89
N MET A 211 -13.61 2.05 -11.10
CA MET A 211 -13.80 0.70 -11.64
C MET A 211 -15.22 0.48 -12.17
N GLN A 212 -16.23 1.06 -11.50
CA GLN A 212 -17.59 1.06 -12.02
C GLN A 212 -17.69 1.84 -13.34
N ALA A 213 -17.03 2.99 -13.45
CA ALA A 213 -16.98 3.75 -14.70
C ALA A 213 -16.28 2.99 -15.83
N GLU A 214 -15.22 2.22 -15.52
CA GLU A 214 -14.52 1.37 -16.48
C GLU A 214 -15.34 0.17 -16.95
N LEU A 215 -16.14 -0.43 -16.06
CA LEU A 215 -16.99 -1.57 -16.38
C LEU A 215 -18.27 -1.18 -17.14
N GLY A 216 -18.72 0.07 -17.02
CA GLY A 216 -19.99 0.52 -17.58
C GLY A 216 -21.15 -0.30 -17.02
N ASP A 217 -21.92 -0.94 -17.90
CA ASP A 217 -23.07 -1.78 -17.53
C ASP A 217 -22.68 -3.23 -17.16
N LEU A 218 -21.43 -3.62 -17.37
CA LEU A 218 -20.97 -4.98 -17.07
C LEU A 218 -20.86 -5.19 -15.55
N LYS A 219 -21.41 -6.30 -15.05
CA LYS A 219 -21.17 -6.71 -13.66
C LYS A 219 -19.85 -7.46 -13.57
N PRO A 220 -19.16 -7.43 -12.40
CA PRO A 220 -17.96 -8.23 -12.19
C PRO A 220 -18.17 -9.74 -12.41
N ALA A 221 -19.40 -10.24 -12.28
CA ALA A 221 -19.74 -11.63 -12.55
C ALA A 221 -19.76 -11.98 -14.04
N ASP A 222 -19.96 -10.98 -14.91
CA ASP A 222 -20.08 -11.14 -16.36
C ASP A 222 -18.71 -11.17 -17.05
N LEU A 223 -17.65 -10.82 -16.33
CA LEU A 223 -16.27 -10.86 -16.82
C LEU A 223 -15.72 -12.29 -16.85
N ALA A 224 -14.78 -12.56 -17.76
CA ALA A 224 -14.04 -13.82 -17.81
C ALA A 224 -13.37 -14.13 -16.45
N ILE A 225 -13.28 -15.41 -16.08
CA ILE A 225 -12.84 -15.81 -14.73
C ILE A 225 -11.41 -15.36 -14.39
N ASP A 226 -10.58 -15.24 -15.40
CA ASP A 226 -9.19 -14.80 -15.38
C ASP A 226 -9.02 -13.28 -15.57
N ASP A 227 -10.12 -12.54 -15.77
CA ASP A 227 -10.07 -11.09 -15.92
C ASP A 227 -9.56 -10.43 -14.61
N PRO A 228 -8.44 -9.68 -14.66
CA PRO A 228 -7.82 -9.09 -13.45
C PRO A 228 -8.73 -8.06 -12.76
N ARG A 229 -9.72 -7.51 -13.46
CA ARG A 229 -10.70 -6.59 -12.88
C ARG A 229 -11.62 -7.29 -11.89
N ARG A 230 -11.95 -8.58 -12.09
CA ARG A 230 -12.75 -9.38 -11.12
C ARG A 230 -12.06 -9.46 -9.76
N ALA A 231 -10.78 -9.82 -9.78
CA ALA A 231 -9.96 -9.90 -8.58
C ALA A 231 -9.79 -8.53 -7.91
N THR A 232 -9.69 -7.46 -8.70
CA THR A 232 -9.57 -6.09 -8.19
C THR A 232 -10.85 -5.62 -7.51
N VAL A 233 -12.01 -5.79 -8.14
CA VAL A 233 -13.32 -5.44 -7.55
C VAL A 233 -13.59 -6.25 -6.29
N SER A 234 -13.33 -7.57 -6.32
CA SER A 234 -13.52 -8.43 -5.15
C SER A 234 -12.67 -7.98 -3.96
N ARG A 235 -11.38 -7.67 -4.19
CA ARG A 235 -10.48 -7.15 -3.15
C ARG A 235 -10.96 -5.81 -2.59
N LEU A 236 -11.31 -4.86 -3.46
CA LEU A 236 -11.82 -3.55 -3.05
C LEU A 236 -13.12 -3.65 -2.28
N GLY A 237 -14.04 -4.51 -2.71
CA GLY A 237 -15.31 -4.76 -2.02
C GLY A 237 -15.10 -5.40 -0.65
N ALA A 238 -14.13 -6.31 -0.52
CA ALA A 238 -13.80 -6.92 0.76
C ALA A 238 -13.18 -5.90 1.73
N GLU A 239 -12.25 -5.06 1.25
CA GLU A 239 -11.70 -3.96 2.05
C GLU A 239 -12.80 -2.96 2.46
N TRP A 240 -13.68 -2.59 1.52
CA TRP A 240 -14.79 -1.67 1.77
C TRP A 240 -15.71 -2.14 2.91
N LYS A 241 -15.99 -3.44 2.99
CA LYS A 241 -16.79 -4.03 4.08
C LYS A 241 -16.11 -3.85 5.44
N VAL A 242 -14.80 -4.03 5.53
CA VAL A 242 -14.02 -3.84 6.77
C VAL A 242 -13.96 -2.36 7.19
N LEU A 243 -14.05 -1.44 6.23
CA LEU A 243 -14.01 0.00 6.46
C LEU A 243 -15.38 0.62 6.76
N GLN A 244 -16.47 -0.18 6.75
CA GLN A 244 -17.78 0.34 7.15
C GLN A 244 -17.80 0.65 8.66
N PRO A 245 -18.46 1.75 9.06
CA PRO A 245 -18.75 1.97 10.47
C PRO A 245 -19.51 0.76 11.01
N LYS A 246 -19.08 0.19 12.13
CA LYS A 246 -19.90 -0.80 12.81
C LYS A 246 -21.17 -0.11 13.30
N PRO A 247 -22.36 -0.71 13.11
CA PRO A 247 -23.56 -0.18 13.72
C PRO A 247 -23.33 -0.09 15.24
N ALA A 248 -23.73 1.03 15.84
CA ALA A 248 -23.68 1.17 17.29
C ALA A 248 -24.44 -0.03 17.88
N GLN A 249 -23.78 -0.83 18.72
CA GLN A 249 -24.50 -1.79 19.55
C GLN A 249 -25.50 -0.98 20.37
N ALA A 250 -26.79 -1.21 20.14
CA ALA A 250 -27.82 -0.72 21.04
C ALA A 250 -27.46 -1.23 22.44
N ALA A 251 -27.17 -0.29 23.34
CA ALA A 251 -26.87 -0.54 24.74
C ALA A 251 -28.12 -1.06 25.46
#